data_AF-A0A098TFW4-F1
#
_entry.id   AF-A0A098TFW4-F1
#
_cell.length_a   1.000
_cell.length_b   1.000
_cell.length_c   1.000
_cell.angle_alpha   90.00
_cell.angle_beta   90.00
_cell.angle_gamma   90.00
#
_symmetry.space_group_name_H-M   'P 1'
#
loop_
_entity.id
_entity.type
_entity.pdbx_description
1 polymer ?
#
loop_
_entity_poly.entity_id
_entity_poly.type
_entity_poly.pdbx_seq_one_letter_code
_entity_poly.pdbx_strand_id
1 'polypeptide(L)'
;YVVFGTTSGFSSTLNLSTLNGSNGFAINGIHSLDRSGTSVSSAGDVNGDGIDDLIIGADGADTNGNAGSGQSYVVFGTTSGFSSTLNLSSLNGANGFAINGINAGDESGQSVSSAGDVNGDGIDDLIIGAHFADPNGSKSGQNYVVFGTPRGTGNSDLVTGTSGNDSIEGLTGNDTLLGLNGNDSLIGGDGNDILDGGTGSDSLVGGLNNDTYVVDVAGDVVVESASAGIDTVQSTITYTLGANVENLTLTGIAAINGTGNTLDNLIFGNSAANNLTGDAGNDSLIGGDGNNILDGGTGSDSLVGGLNNDTYVVDVAGDVVVESASAGIDTVQSTITYTLGANVENLTLIGIAAINGTGNTLDNLIFGNSSNNSLTGGAGADSLDGGDGDDTAVYSDSSSGVLVDLSTGTGSGGDAAGDVLSSNIENLSGSAFDDTLIGSSVNNGLTGGVGADSLVGGNGSDNLSGGDDADTLTGAGSGDLGIGSIDTLTGGAGSDLFVLGGFYNDGNATTDGIADYGLITDFSTALDVIQLSGVASDYVLAASPIGGISGTAIYKVEVVDELVGIVKDVSGLNLTDSYFQFI
;
A
#
# COMPACT_ATOMS: atom_id res chain seq x y z
N TYR A 1 31.32 -56.13 0.55
CA TYR A 1 30.03 -56.84 0.44
C TYR A 1 29.18 -56.45 1.62
N VAL A 2 27.90 -56.20 1.39
CA VAL A 2 26.89 -55.95 2.43
C VAL A 2 25.94 -57.14 2.46
N VAL A 3 25.65 -57.67 3.63
CA VAL A 3 24.72 -58.80 3.82
C VAL A 3 23.57 -58.31 4.69
N PHE A 4 22.34 -58.42 4.21
CA PHE A 4 21.18 -57.95 4.97
C PHE A 4 20.79 -58.96 6.04
N GLY A 5 20.45 -58.43 7.23
CA GLY A 5 19.84 -59.22 8.29
C GLY A 5 18.53 -59.86 7.84
N THR A 6 18.19 -61.01 8.42
CA THR A 6 16.93 -61.71 8.10
C THR A 6 16.30 -62.29 9.36
N THR A 7 14.97 -62.19 9.45
CA THR A 7 14.17 -62.75 10.55
C THR A 7 14.11 -64.27 10.53
N SER A 8 14.35 -64.90 9.38
CA SER A 8 14.42 -66.35 9.25
C SER A 8 15.78 -66.94 9.65
N GLY A 9 16.75 -66.08 10.00
CA GLY A 9 18.13 -66.46 10.26
C GLY A 9 18.92 -66.83 9.01
N PHE A 10 20.22 -67.11 9.18
CA PHE A 10 21.13 -67.50 8.10
C PHE A 10 21.37 -69.02 8.08
N SER A 11 21.66 -69.56 6.90
CA SER A 11 22.29 -70.88 6.78
C SER A 11 23.68 -70.88 7.41
N SER A 12 24.20 -72.06 7.77
CA SER A 12 25.56 -72.21 8.32
C SER A 12 26.67 -71.77 7.37
N THR A 13 26.34 -71.51 6.10
CA THR A 13 27.24 -70.99 5.08
C THR A 13 26.45 -70.09 4.14
N LEU A 14 26.96 -68.89 3.87
CA LEU A 14 26.42 -67.93 2.90
C LEU A 14 27.46 -67.70 1.80
N ASN A 15 27.07 -67.88 0.54
CA ASN A 15 27.94 -67.61 -0.60
C ASN A 15 27.72 -66.18 -1.09
N LEU A 16 28.76 -65.34 -1.07
CA LEU A 16 28.64 -63.93 -1.46
C LEU A 16 28.21 -63.73 -2.94
N SER A 17 28.40 -64.75 -3.79
CA SER A 17 27.91 -64.73 -5.17
C SER A 17 26.40 -64.85 -5.30
N THR A 18 25.67 -65.16 -4.22
CA THR A 18 24.20 -65.24 -4.23
C THR A 18 23.52 -63.93 -3.83
N LEU A 19 24.31 -62.88 -3.59
CA LEU A 19 23.79 -61.57 -3.27
C LEU A 19 23.11 -60.95 -4.50
N ASN A 20 21.87 -60.48 -4.33
CA ASN A 20 21.02 -60.09 -5.44
C ASN A 20 20.31 -58.73 -5.26
N GLY A 21 20.66 -57.98 -4.21
CA GLY A 21 20.02 -56.71 -3.87
C GLY A 21 18.90 -56.83 -2.84
N SER A 22 18.25 -58.00 -2.72
CA SER A 22 17.22 -58.24 -1.68
C SER A 22 17.76 -58.91 -0.41
N ASN A 23 18.94 -59.53 -0.48
CA ASN A 23 19.61 -60.20 0.64
C ASN A 23 21.01 -59.61 0.93
N GLY A 24 21.35 -58.49 0.29
CA GLY A 24 22.65 -57.85 0.30
C GLY A 24 23.20 -57.64 -1.11
N PHE A 25 24.38 -57.03 -1.22
CA PHE A 25 24.97 -56.60 -2.49
C PHE A 25 26.50 -56.47 -2.41
N ALA A 26 27.16 -56.44 -3.58
CA ALA A 26 28.58 -56.15 -3.72
C ALA A 26 28.82 -54.64 -3.91
N ILE A 27 29.92 -54.13 -3.36
CA ILE A 27 30.40 -52.76 -3.62
C ILE A 27 31.73 -52.88 -4.34
N ASN A 28 31.84 -52.27 -5.52
CA ASN A 28 33.02 -52.34 -6.37
C ASN A 28 33.83 -51.05 -6.30
N GLY A 29 35.14 -51.20 -6.08
CA GLY A 29 36.12 -50.13 -6.23
C GLY A 29 36.25 -49.61 -7.66
N ILE A 30 36.99 -48.50 -7.82
CA ILE A 30 37.06 -47.77 -9.09
C ILE A 30 38.28 -48.19 -9.92
N HIS A 31 39.51 -47.98 -9.44
CA HIS A 31 40.72 -48.25 -10.19
C HIS A 31 41.53 -49.42 -9.62
N SER A 32 42.47 -49.91 -10.43
CA SER A 32 43.43 -50.93 -10.01
C SER A 32 44.34 -50.37 -8.92
N LEU A 33 44.62 -51.18 -7.89
CA LEU A 33 45.50 -50.83 -6.76
C LEU A 33 44.94 -49.82 -5.75
N ASP A 34 43.74 -49.28 -5.96
CA ASP A 34 43.08 -48.41 -4.96
C ASP A 34 42.82 -49.13 -3.63
N ARG A 35 42.73 -50.46 -3.67
CA ARG A 35 42.44 -51.32 -2.50
C ARG A 35 41.14 -50.90 -1.79
N SER A 36 40.12 -50.50 -2.55
CA SER A 36 38.80 -50.23 -1.98
C SER A 36 38.28 -51.44 -1.18
N GLY A 37 37.85 -51.17 0.06
CA GLY A 37 37.48 -52.18 1.03
C GLY A 37 38.63 -52.63 1.96
N THR A 38 39.79 -51.95 1.95
CA THR A 38 40.85 -52.14 2.96
C THR A 38 40.29 -51.96 4.38
N SER A 39 39.39 -50.99 4.55
CA SER A 39 38.63 -50.76 5.77
C SER A 39 37.18 -50.48 5.41
N VAL A 40 36.25 -51.03 6.20
CA VAL A 40 34.81 -50.80 6.05
C VAL A 40 34.19 -50.71 7.43
N SER A 41 33.22 -49.83 7.60
CA SER A 41 32.44 -49.71 8.85
C SER A 41 31.01 -49.26 8.55
N SER A 42 30.14 -49.38 9.56
CA SER A 42 28.94 -48.53 9.59
C SER A 42 29.40 -47.08 9.67
N ALA A 43 28.69 -46.20 8.99
CA ALA A 43 28.85 -44.76 9.13
C ALA A 43 27.87 -44.19 10.19
N GLY A 44 26.83 -44.93 10.54
CA GLY A 44 25.68 -44.34 11.24
C GLY A 44 24.82 -43.55 10.25
N ASP A 45 23.87 -42.79 10.72
CA ASP A 45 23.06 -41.91 9.87
C ASP A 45 23.76 -40.54 9.72
N VAL A 46 24.57 -40.39 8.67
CA VAL A 46 25.42 -39.19 8.49
C VAL A 46 24.73 -38.09 7.69
N ASN A 47 23.56 -38.38 7.14
CA ASN A 47 22.74 -37.42 6.39
C ASN A 47 21.40 -37.11 7.07
N GLY A 48 21.10 -37.73 8.22
CA GLY A 48 19.90 -37.49 9.01
C GLY A 48 18.62 -38.08 8.43
N ASP A 49 18.69 -39.01 7.46
CA ASP A 49 17.50 -39.59 6.80
C ASP A 49 16.85 -40.75 7.58
N GLY A 50 17.39 -41.06 8.76
CA GLY A 50 16.96 -42.13 9.64
C GLY A 50 17.45 -43.52 9.23
N ILE A 51 18.34 -43.62 8.23
CA ILE A 51 18.86 -44.88 7.71
C ILE A 51 20.39 -44.91 7.84
N ASP A 52 20.92 -45.94 8.52
CA ASP A 52 22.36 -46.14 8.64
C ASP A 52 23.07 -46.21 7.27
N ASP A 53 24.18 -45.48 7.18
CA ASP A 53 25.07 -45.38 6.04
C ASP A 53 26.31 -46.29 6.19
N LEU A 54 27.13 -46.34 5.14
CA LEU A 54 28.37 -47.11 5.11
C LEU A 54 29.56 -46.25 4.72
N ILE A 55 30.70 -46.48 5.38
CA ILE A 55 31.99 -45.89 4.97
C ILE A 55 32.97 -46.97 4.50
N ILE A 56 33.62 -46.72 3.36
CA ILE A 56 34.54 -47.63 2.68
C ILE A 56 35.86 -46.93 2.40
N GLY A 57 36.95 -47.45 2.94
CA GLY A 57 38.31 -46.96 2.73
C GLY A 57 39.00 -47.59 1.52
N ALA A 58 39.72 -46.77 0.77
CA ALA A 58 40.55 -47.10 -0.39
C ALA A 58 41.92 -46.40 -0.26
N ASP A 59 42.77 -46.96 0.59
CA ASP A 59 44.05 -46.35 1.01
C ASP A 59 45.10 -46.28 -0.11
N GLY A 60 44.93 -47.03 -1.19
CA GLY A 60 45.80 -46.97 -2.37
C GLY A 60 45.37 -45.99 -3.46
N ALA A 61 44.25 -45.28 -3.28
CA ALA A 61 43.70 -44.41 -4.32
C ALA A 61 44.60 -43.19 -4.60
N ASP A 62 44.74 -42.86 -5.88
CA ASP A 62 45.57 -41.74 -6.37
C ASP A 62 44.72 -40.47 -6.58
N THR A 63 44.19 -39.89 -5.50
CA THR A 63 43.28 -38.73 -5.60
C THR A 63 44.02 -37.50 -6.12
N ASN A 64 43.38 -36.74 -7.02
CA ASN A 64 43.93 -35.50 -7.60
C ASN A 64 45.35 -35.64 -8.19
N GLY A 65 45.73 -36.84 -8.64
CA GLY A 65 47.06 -37.12 -9.21
C GLY A 65 48.17 -37.34 -8.16
N ASN A 66 47.83 -37.40 -6.87
CA ASN A 66 48.77 -37.68 -5.79
C ASN A 66 48.82 -39.18 -5.52
N ALA A 67 49.96 -39.82 -5.80
CA ALA A 67 50.09 -41.25 -5.65
C ALA A 67 49.90 -41.71 -4.19
N GLY A 68 48.97 -42.62 -3.94
CA GLY A 68 48.70 -43.20 -2.61
C GLY A 68 48.25 -42.18 -1.56
N SER A 69 47.63 -41.07 -1.95
CA SER A 69 46.99 -40.15 -1.01
C SER A 69 45.82 -40.79 -0.27
N GLY A 70 45.18 -41.78 -0.90
CA GLY A 70 44.05 -42.53 -0.36
C GLY A 70 42.72 -41.79 -0.55
N GLN A 71 41.63 -42.54 -0.45
CA GLN A 71 40.27 -42.04 -0.57
C GLN A 71 39.35 -42.85 0.33
N SER A 72 38.27 -42.23 0.83
CA SER A 72 37.16 -42.93 1.46
C SER A 72 35.87 -42.62 0.71
N TYR A 73 34.88 -43.49 0.81
CA TYR A 73 33.58 -43.32 0.19
C TYR A 73 32.50 -43.56 1.21
N VAL A 74 31.52 -42.66 1.24
CA VAL A 74 30.29 -42.81 2.00
C VAL A 74 29.21 -43.26 1.02
N VAL A 75 28.49 -44.32 1.37
CA VAL A 75 27.36 -44.84 0.60
C VAL A 75 26.13 -44.69 1.47
N PHE A 76 25.14 -43.95 0.98
CA PHE A 76 23.93 -43.72 1.76
C PHE A 76 23.02 -44.94 1.81
N GLY A 77 22.37 -45.12 2.96
CA GLY A 77 21.26 -46.04 3.16
C GLY A 77 20.07 -45.69 2.27
N THR A 78 19.18 -46.65 2.02
CA THR A 78 17.93 -46.36 1.33
C THR A 78 16.87 -47.44 1.57
N THR A 79 15.60 -47.00 1.63
CA THR A 79 14.42 -47.88 1.62
C THR A 79 14.04 -48.36 0.22
N SER A 80 14.55 -47.72 -0.84
CA SER A 80 14.27 -48.09 -2.24
C SER A 80 14.93 -49.41 -2.65
N GLY A 81 15.81 -49.95 -1.80
CA GLY A 81 16.57 -51.17 -2.03
C GLY A 81 17.81 -50.97 -2.88
N PHE A 82 18.62 -52.03 -2.99
CA PHE A 82 19.87 -52.03 -3.73
C PHE A 82 19.81 -53.00 -4.90
N SER A 83 20.59 -52.74 -5.94
CA SER A 83 20.88 -53.76 -6.96
C SER A 83 21.87 -54.80 -6.40
N SER A 84 22.17 -55.87 -7.14
CA SER A 84 23.19 -56.84 -6.72
C SER A 84 24.59 -56.25 -6.61
N THR A 85 24.84 -55.08 -7.21
CA THR A 85 26.17 -54.46 -7.27
C THR A 85 26.08 -52.95 -7.37
N LEU A 86 26.73 -52.26 -6.42
CA LEU A 86 26.96 -50.83 -6.44
C LEU A 86 28.41 -50.56 -6.89
N ASN A 87 28.62 -49.62 -7.81
CA ASN A 87 29.97 -49.18 -8.19
C ASN A 87 30.24 -47.83 -7.53
N LEU A 88 31.38 -47.67 -6.85
CA LEU A 88 31.70 -46.41 -6.17
C LEU A 88 31.86 -45.21 -7.13
N SER A 89 32.08 -45.48 -8.42
CA SER A 89 32.09 -44.46 -9.47
C SER A 89 30.71 -43.89 -9.81
N SER A 90 29.60 -44.47 -9.31
CA SER A 90 28.24 -43.95 -9.52
C SER A 90 27.75 -43.04 -8.39
N LEU A 91 28.60 -42.71 -7.42
CA LEU A 91 28.25 -41.80 -6.34
C LEU A 91 28.07 -40.37 -6.88
N ASN A 92 27.00 -39.69 -6.45
CA ASN A 92 26.58 -38.41 -7.03
C ASN A 92 26.05 -37.39 -6.02
N GLY A 93 26.21 -37.62 -4.71
CA GLY A 93 25.67 -36.77 -3.64
C GLY A 93 24.27 -37.16 -3.18
N ALA A 94 23.43 -37.72 -4.05
CA ALA A 94 22.12 -38.25 -3.63
C ALA A 94 22.23 -39.62 -2.98
N ASN A 95 23.19 -40.45 -3.42
CA ASN A 95 23.39 -41.83 -2.98
C ASN A 95 24.74 -42.06 -2.25
N GLY A 96 25.42 -40.97 -1.87
CA GLY A 96 26.73 -40.97 -1.21
C GLY A 96 27.76 -40.13 -1.93
N PHE A 97 28.98 -40.08 -1.39
CA PHE A 97 30.05 -39.18 -1.83
C PHE A 97 31.45 -39.75 -1.55
N ALA A 98 32.49 -39.09 -2.07
CA ALA A 98 33.89 -39.45 -1.85
C ALA A 98 34.62 -38.40 -1.00
N ILE A 99 35.46 -38.86 -0.07
CA ILE A 99 36.34 -38.06 0.78
C ILE A 99 37.78 -38.27 0.30
N ASN A 100 38.38 -37.22 -0.24
CA ASN A 100 39.69 -37.30 -0.88
C ASN A 100 40.82 -37.16 0.15
N GLY A 101 41.80 -38.06 0.10
CA GLY A 101 43.09 -37.86 0.76
C GLY A 101 43.86 -36.68 0.16
N ILE A 102 44.75 -36.11 0.96
CA ILE A 102 45.38 -34.81 0.67
C ILE A 102 46.76 -34.99 0.01
N ASN A 103 47.75 -35.52 0.75
CA ASN A 103 49.13 -35.62 0.25
C ASN A 103 49.47 -37.03 -0.22
N ALA A 104 50.37 -37.13 -1.19
CA ALA A 104 50.85 -38.40 -1.71
C ALA A 104 51.50 -39.25 -0.60
N GLY A 105 51.08 -40.52 -0.50
CA GLY A 105 51.60 -41.50 0.45
C GLY A 105 51.00 -41.43 1.86
N ASP A 106 50.04 -40.54 2.12
CA ASP A 106 49.38 -40.44 3.43
C ASP A 106 48.47 -41.65 3.71
N GLU A 107 48.06 -42.39 2.67
CA GLU A 107 47.21 -43.58 2.73
C GLU A 107 45.92 -43.34 3.54
N SER A 108 45.24 -42.21 3.27
CA SER A 108 43.96 -41.90 3.89
C SER A 108 42.91 -42.96 3.58
N GLY A 109 42.07 -43.32 4.56
CA GLY A 109 41.08 -44.38 4.40
C GLY A 109 41.61 -45.78 4.72
N GLN A 110 42.85 -45.92 5.21
CA GLN A 110 43.32 -47.21 5.74
C GLN A 110 42.53 -47.66 6.97
N SER A 111 41.98 -46.71 7.73
CA SER A 111 41.05 -46.96 8.82
C SER A 111 39.89 -45.98 8.73
N VAL A 112 38.66 -46.50 8.67
CA VAL A 112 37.43 -45.71 8.69
C VAL A 112 36.50 -46.25 9.76
N SER A 113 35.72 -45.38 10.38
CA SER A 113 34.65 -45.77 11.31
C SER A 113 33.60 -44.67 11.39
N SER A 114 32.36 -45.01 11.76
CA SER A 114 31.50 -44.05 12.45
C SER A 114 32.22 -43.55 13.70
N ALA A 115 32.11 -42.26 13.96
CA ALA A 115 32.49 -41.63 15.21
C ALA A 115 31.30 -41.52 16.18
N GLY A 116 30.09 -41.84 15.71
CA GLY A 116 28.82 -41.43 16.33
C GLY A 116 28.66 -39.91 16.24
N ASP A 117 27.61 -39.38 16.84
CA ASP A 117 27.44 -37.94 17.05
C ASP A 117 28.46 -37.42 18.10
N VAL A 118 29.60 -36.89 17.63
CA VAL A 118 30.67 -36.40 18.53
C VAL A 118 30.53 -34.91 18.84
N ASN A 119 29.72 -34.17 18.08
CA ASN A 119 29.50 -32.73 18.27
C ASN A 119 28.16 -32.42 19.00
N GLY A 120 27.30 -33.42 19.19
CA GLY A 120 26.02 -33.36 19.88
C GLY A 120 24.85 -32.84 19.03
N ASP A 121 24.94 -32.90 17.70
CA ASP A 121 23.91 -32.39 16.78
C ASP A 121 22.82 -33.41 16.42
N GLY A 122 22.94 -34.65 16.89
CA GLY A 122 22.00 -35.74 16.62
C GLY A 122 22.22 -36.47 15.30
N ILE A 123 23.26 -36.12 14.54
CA ILE A 123 23.65 -36.77 13.28
C ILE A 123 24.96 -37.52 13.51
N ASP A 124 25.09 -38.73 12.96
CA ASP A 124 26.31 -39.49 13.15
C ASP A 124 27.48 -38.89 12.34
N ASP A 125 28.67 -38.89 12.95
CA ASP A 125 29.89 -38.40 12.31
C ASP A 125 30.78 -39.54 11.83
N LEU A 126 31.80 -39.17 11.06
CA LEU A 126 32.79 -40.10 10.50
C LEU A 126 34.18 -39.80 11.03
N ILE A 127 34.98 -40.84 11.28
CA ILE A 127 36.41 -40.70 11.52
C ILE A 127 37.23 -41.47 10.49
N ILE A 128 38.22 -40.77 9.90
CA ILE A 128 39.11 -41.30 8.87
C ILE A 128 40.56 -41.16 9.32
N GLY A 129 41.31 -42.26 9.26
CA GLY A 129 42.74 -42.30 9.56
C GLY A 129 43.61 -42.13 8.31
N ALA A 130 44.58 -41.21 8.40
CA ALA A 130 45.69 -41.03 7.46
C ALA A 130 47.01 -41.26 8.21
N HIS A 131 47.30 -42.53 8.49
CA HIS A 131 48.33 -42.96 9.44
C HIS A 131 49.77 -42.63 9.01
N PHE A 132 50.02 -42.32 7.72
CA PHE A 132 51.33 -41.89 7.23
C PHE A 132 51.45 -40.39 7.02
N ALA A 133 50.41 -39.62 7.34
CA ALA A 133 50.49 -38.17 7.26
C ALA A 133 51.53 -37.60 8.23
N ASP A 134 52.11 -36.45 7.88
CA ASP A 134 53.28 -35.87 8.57
C ASP A 134 52.99 -34.52 9.28
N PRO A 135 51.90 -34.35 10.06
CA PRO A 135 51.57 -33.05 10.66
C PRO A 135 52.63 -32.58 11.66
N ASN A 136 53.30 -33.51 12.34
CA ASN A 136 54.26 -33.26 13.42
C ASN A 136 55.58 -34.01 13.19
N GLY A 137 55.96 -34.22 11.93
CA GLY A 137 57.13 -35.00 11.53
C GLY A 137 56.77 -36.36 10.92
N SER A 138 57.79 -37.08 10.45
CA SER A 138 57.60 -38.26 9.61
C SER A 138 56.75 -39.34 10.28
N LYS A 139 55.67 -39.72 9.59
CA LYS A 139 54.64 -40.71 9.90
C LYS A 139 54.04 -40.51 11.28
N SER A 140 53.81 -39.26 11.67
CA SER A 140 53.16 -38.93 12.94
C SER A 140 51.65 -39.21 12.92
N GLY A 141 51.06 -39.35 11.74
CA GLY A 141 49.66 -39.70 11.51
C GLY A 141 48.71 -38.52 11.69
N GLN A 142 47.60 -38.54 10.96
CA GLN A 142 46.46 -37.63 11.12
C GLN A 142 45.16 -38.42 11.20
N ASN A 143 44.18 -37.88 11.92
CA ASN A 143 42.81 -38.33 11.93
C ASN A 143 41.91 -37.15 11.58
N TYR A 144 40.95 -37.38 10.68
CA TYR A 144 39.94 -36.40 10.30
C TYR A 144 38.60 -36.87 10.87
N VAL A 145 37.90 -35.97 11.56
CA VAL A 145 36.49 -36.14 11.87
C VAL A 145 35.72 -35.33 10.83
N VAL A 146 34.74 -35.96 10.18
CA VAL A 146 33.84 -35.32 9.22
C VAL A 146 32.46 -35.34 9.85
N PHE A 147 31.89 -34.16 10.07
CA PHE A 147 30.56 -34.06 10.66
C PHE A 147 29.47 -34.47 9.66
N GLY A 148 28.42 -35.10 10.17
CA GLY A 148 27.21 -35.33 9.41
C GLY A 148 26.50 -34.02 9.05
N THR A 149 25.54 -34.07 8.12
CA THR A 149 24.77 -32.88 7.71
C THR A 149 23.28 -33.21 7.65
N PRO A 150 22.39 -32.37 8.19
CA PRO A 150 20.94 -32.60 8.13
C PRO A 150 20.43 -32.55 6.69
N ARG A 151 19.70 -33.57 6.25
CA ARG A 151 19.00 -33.58 4.96
C ARG A 151 17.61 -34.19 5.11
N GLY A 152 16.63 -33.57 4.46
CA GLY A 152 15.29 -34.11 4.29
C GLY A 152 15.27 -35.36 3.41
N THR A 153 14.10 -35.96 3.33
CA THR A 153 13.77 -37.17 2.57
C THR A 153 12.81 -36.83 1.43
N GLY A 154 12.15 -37.84 0.85
CA GLY A 154 11.09 -37.59 -0.14
C GLY A 154 9.69 -37.41 0.47
N ASN A 155 9.60 -37.10 1.77
CA ASN A 155 8.35 -36.92 2.51
C ASN A 155 8.36 -35.56 3.21
N SER A 156 7.26 -35.20 3.87
CA SER A 156 7.26 -34.07 4.80
C SER A 156 8.16 -34.31 6.00
N ASP A 157 9.17 -33.47 6.15
CA ASP A 157 10.21 -33.59 7.16
C ASP A 157 10.28 -32.35 8.07
N LEU A 158 10.78 -32.56 9.29
CA LEU A 158 11.24 -31.47 10.17
C LEU A 158 12.75 -31.62 10.28
N VAL A 159 13.48 -30.71 9.66
CA VAL A 159 14.94 -30.73 9.64
C VAL A 159 15.46 -29.54 10.44
N THR A 160 16.15 -29.84 11.54
CA THR A 160 16.73 -28.82 12.42
C THR A 160 18.25 -28.85 12.28
N GLY A 161 18.83 -27.70 11.99
CA GLY A 161 20.26 -27.42 11.98
C GLY A 161 20.85 -27.33 13.39
N THR A 162 22.04 -26.75 13.43
CA THR A 162 22.91 -26.70 14.61
C THR A 162 22.99 -25.28 15.15
N SER A 163 24.11 -24.89 15.76
CA SER A 163 24.37 -23.48 16.12
C SER A 163 25.49 -22.87 15.28
N GLY A 164 25.93 -23.61 14.25
CA GLY A 164 26.91 -23.19 13.26
C GLY A 164 26.25 -22.84 11.95
N ASN A 165 27.05 -22.68 10.89
CA ASN A 165 26.52 -22.40 9.56
C ASN A 165 26.12 -23.71 8.90
N ASP A 166 24.84 -23.88 8.66
CA ASP A 166 24.25 -25.10 8.14
C ASP A 166 23.84 -24.99 6.67
N SER A 167 23.84 -26.14 6.00
CA SER A 167 23.31 -26.30 4.65
C SER A 167 22.24 -27.38 4.71
N ILE A 168 20.98 -26.98 4.65
CA ILE A 168 19.82 -27.84 4.85
C ILE A 168 19.04 -27.90 3.54
N GLU A 169 18.65 -29.11 3.12
CA GLU A 169 17.85 -29.36 1.92
C GLU A 169 16.66 -30.25 2.27
N GLY A 170 15.42 -29.83 2.00
CA GLY A 170 14.18 -30.55 2.25
C GLY A 170 13.86 -31.63 1.21
N LEU A 171 14.16 -31.34 -0.06
CA LEU A 171 13.92 -32.17 -1.25
C LEU A 171 12.46 -32.15 -1.73
N THR A 172 11.64 -33.14 -1.38
CA THR A 172 10.24 -33.18 -1.82
C THR A 172 9.37 -33.51 -0.63
N GLY A 173 8.24 -32.83 -0.48
CA GLY A 173 7.45 -32.94 0.74
C GLY A 173 7.10 -31.55 1.23
N ASN A 174 6.19 -31.44 2.19
CA ASN A 174 5.98 -30.17 2.88
C ASN A 174 6.85 -30.18 4.13
N ASP A 175 7.96 -29.45 4.07
CA ASP A 175 9.04 -29.53 5.03
C ASP A 175 9.05 -28.33 5.98
N THR A 176 9.70 -28.50 7.13
CA THR A 176 10.02 -27.41 8.04
C THR A 176 11.52 -27.45 8.31
N LEU A 177 12.23 -26.42 7.84
CA LEU A 177 13.68 -26.30 7.92
C LEU A 177 14.03 -25.21 8.93
N LEU A 178 14.79 -25.56 9.97
CA LEU A 178 15.16 -24.64 11.06
C LEU A 178 16.69 -24.51 11.14
N GLY A 179 17.28 -23.35 10.84
CA GLY A 179 18.73 -23.09 10.91
C GLY A 179 19.26 -22.83 12.33
N LEU A 180 18.45 -22.18 13.16
CA LEU A 180 18.74 -21.77 14.55
C LEU A 180 19.72 -20.61 14.70
N ASN A 181 21.03 -20.84 14.84
CA ASN A 181 22.01 -19.75 14.88
C ASN A 181 23.06 -20.06 13.83
N GLY A 182 23.53 -19.06 13.09
CA GLY A 182 24.52 -19.33 12.06
C GLY A 182 24.40 -18.32 10.95
N ASN A 183 25.04 -18.61 9.82
CA ASN A 183 24.62 -18.04 8.54
C ASN A 183 24.29 -19.26 7.66
N ASP A 184 23.01 -19.54 7.53
CA ASP A 184 22.51 -20.81 7.04
C ASP A 184 22.04 -20.72 5.60
N SER A 185 22.03 -21.86 4.92
CA SER A 185 21.48 -22.01 3.58
C SER A 185 20.39 -23.07 3.62
N LEU A 186 19.14 -22.65 3.54
CA LEU A 186 17.97 -23.52 3.57
C LEU A 186 17.38 -23.60 2.17
N ILE A 187 17.18 -24.82 1.67
CA ILE A 187 16.54 -25.10 0.38
C ILE A 187 15.35 -26.03 0.64
N GLY A 188 14.12 -25.57 0.44
CA GLY A 188 12.89 -26.36 0.62
C GLY A 188 12.81 -27.48 -0.41
N GLY A 189 12.63 -27.12 -1.67
CA GLY A 189 12.52 -28.05 -2.79
C GLY A 189 11.11 -28.07 -3.36
N ASP A 190 10.53 -29.24 -3.60
CA ASP A 190 9.15 -29.34 -4.08
C ASP A 190 8.20 -29.54 -2.89
N GLY A 191 7.28 -28.61 -2.65
CA GLY A 191 6.20 -28.75 -1.68
C GLY A 191 5.89 -27.43 -1.01
N ASN A 192 5.06 -27.45 0.03
CA ASN A 192 4.78 -26.22 0.78
C ASN A 192 5.64 -26.21 2.04
N ASP A 193 6.77 -25.52 1.97
CA ASP A 193 7.82 -25.57 2.97
C ASP A 193 7.78 -24.36 3.92
N ILE A 194 8.31 -24.55 5.14
CA ILE A 194 8.56 -23.48 6.11
C ILE A 194 10.07 -23.39 6.32
N LEU A 195 10.65 -22.24 6.01
CA LEU A 195 12.08 -21.99 6.13
C LEU A 195 12.31 -20.91 7.20
N ASP A 196 12.94 -21.28 8.30
CA ASP A 196 13.32 -20.39 9.41
C ASP A 196 14.83 -20.51 9.66
N GLY A 197 15.60 -19.53 9.18
CA GLY A 197 17.05 -19.47 9.41
C GLY A 197 17.41 -19.25 10.88
N GLY A 198 16.51 -18.64 11.66
CA GLY A 198 16.79 -18.17 13.00
C GLY A 198 17.76 -16.98 13.00
N THR A 199 18.64 -16.90 14.00
CA THR A 199 19.56 -15.76 14.07
C THR A 199 20.69 -15.92 13.06
N GLY A 200 20.86 -14.93 12.18
CA GLY A 200 21.95 -15.05 11.24
C GLY A 200 21.92 -14.04 10.13
N SER A 201 22.55 -14.42 9.02
CA SER A 201 22.29 -13.80 7.73
C SER A 201 22.12 -14.97 6.78
N ASP A 202 20.87 -15.37 6.62
CA ASP A 202 20.54 -16.67 6.07
C ASP A 202 20.06 -16.56 4.62
N SER A 203 20.27 -17.61 3.84
CA SER A 203 19.75 -17.75 2.48
C SER A 203 18.59 -18.73 2.50
N LEU A 204 17.38 -18.25 2.22
CA LEU A 204 16.16 -19.05 2.24
C LEU A 204 15.64 -19.21 0.80
N VAL A 205 15.59 -20.45 0.31
CA VAL A 205 15.15 -20.81 -1.04
C VAL A 205 14.02 -21.83 -0.93
N GLY A 206 12.79 -21.40 -1.14
CA GLY A 206 11.57 -22.22 -0.99
C GLY A 206 11.52 -23.32 -2.03
N GLY A 207 11.36 -22.96 -3.30
CA GLY A 207 11.37 -23.94 -4.40
C GLY A 207 10.05 -23.91 -5.15
N LEU A 208 9.41 -25.06 -5.39
CA LEU A 208 8.11 -25.12 -6.07
C LEU A 208 6.98 -25.28 -5.07
N ASN A 209 5.80 -24.78 -5.43
CA ASN A 209 4.58 -24.64 -4.62
C ASN A 209 4.72 -23.50 -3.59
N ASN A 210 3.82 -23.47 -2.59
CA ASN A 210 3.61 -22.27 -1.78
C ASN A 210 4.37 -22.39 -0.46
N ASP A 211 5.44 -21.61 -0.35
CA ASP A 211 6.40 -21.64 0.74
C ASP A 211 6.20 -20.49 1.73
N THR A 212 6.75 -20.66 2.93
CA THR A 212 6.76 -19.65 3.99
C THR A 212 8.18 -19.41 4.48
N TYR A 213 8.62 -18.16 4.40
CA TYR A 213 9.91 -17.67 4.87
C TYR A 213 9.74 -16.94 6.19
N VAL A 214 10.49 -17.31 7.22
CA VAL A 214 10.59 -16.53 8.45
C VAL A 214 11.81 -15.64 8.36
N VAL A 215 11.58 -14.32 8.45
CA VAL A 215 12.62 -13.30 8.40
C VAL A 215 12.64 -12.53 9.71
N ASP A 216 13.72 -12.66 10.47
CA ASP A 216 13.89 -11.98 11.76
C ASP A 216 15.17 -11.15 11.84
N VAL A 217 16.07 -11.28 10.85
CA VAL A 217 17.27 -10.46 10.74
C VAL A 217 17.36 -9.81 9.35
N ALA A 218 17.80 -8.55 9.30
CA ALA A 218 17.93 -7.80 8.05
C ALA A 218 18.99 -8.39 7.08
N GLY A 219 19.78 -9.35 7.54
CA GLY A 219 20.77 -10.08 6.74
C GLY A 219 20.17 -11.23 5.95
N ASP A 220 18.93 -11.63 6.23
CA ASP A 220 18.29 -12.76 5.58
C ASP A 220 17.91 -12.41 4.15
N VAL A 221 18.10 -13.37 3.26
CA VAL A 221 17.87 -13.24 1.82
C VAL A 221 16.90 -14.32 1.40
N VAL A 222 15.70 -13.90 1.04
CA VAL A 222 14.69 -14.75 0.39
C VAL A 222 14.97 -14.78 -1.10
N VAL A 223 15.05 -15.97 -1.68
CA VAL A 223 15.30 -16.18 -3.10
C VAL A 223 14.15 -16.98 -3.69
N GLU A 224 13.35 -16.29 -4.52
CA GLU A 224 12.23 -16.91 -5.21
C GLU A 224 12.39 -17.00 -6.72
N SER A 225 11.88 -18.11 -7.27
CA SER A 225 11.83 -18.34 -8.71
C SER A 225 10.52 -17.83 -9.30
N ALA A 226 10.54 -17.40 -10.56
CA ALA A 226 9.30 -16.98 -11.21
C ALA A 226 8.34 -18.18 -11.38
N SER A 227 7.07 -17.98 -11.02
CA SER A 227 6.01 -19.00 -11.14
C SER A 227 6.25 -20.26 -10.31
N ALA A 228 6.89 -20.11 -9.15
CA ALA A 228 7.18 -21.22 -8.24
C ALA A 228 6.00 -21.49 -7.30
N GLY A 229 5.31 -20.47 -6.82
CA GLY A 229 4.12 -20.61 -5.99
C GLY A 229 3.38 -19.30 -5.77
N ILE A 230 2.64 -19.26 -4.67
CA ILE A 230 2.23 -18.03 -3.98
C ILE A 230 2.90 -18.08 -2.61
N ASP A 231 3.95 -17.31 -2.46
CA ASP A 231 4.91 -17.48 -1.36
C ASP A 231 4.73 -16.37 -0.32
N THR A 232 5.01 -16.69 0.94
CA THR A 232 4.74 -15.81 2.08
C THR A 232 5.98 -15.53 2.89
N VAL A 233 6.29 -14.25 3.11
CA VAL A 233 7.26 -13.85 4.13
C VAL A 233 6.52 -13.52 5.42
N GLN A 234 6.91 -14.15 6.53
CA GLN A 234 6.56 -13.74 7.89
C GLN A 234 7.75 -12.98 8.48
N SER A 235 7.58 -11.69 8.75
CA SER A 235 8.67 -10.85 9.22
C SER A 235 8.45 -10.33 10.64
N THR A 236 9.48 -10.34 11.48
CA THR A 236 9.48 -9.62 12.79
C THR A 236 10.21 -8.27 12.72
N ILE A 237 10.71 -7.90 11.54
CA ILE A 237 11.39 -6.63 11.23
C ILE A 237 10.68 -5.89 10.10
N THR A 238 11.07 -4.63 9.87
CA THR A 238 10.66 -3.93 8.65
C THR A 238 11.23 -4.66 7.43
N TYR A 239 10.38 -4.97 6.45
CA TYR A 239 10.75 -5.80 5.31
C TYR A 239 10.13 -5.32 3.99
N THR A 240 10.90 -5.48 2.91
CA THR A 240 10.47 -5.22 1.54
C THR A 240 10.57 -6.53 0.78
N LEU A 241 9.48 -6.94 0.11
CA LEU A 241 9.44 -8.19 -0.64
C LEU A 241 10.46 -8.18 -1.78
N GLY A 242 11.22 -9.28 -1.87
CA GLY A 242 12.03 -9.59 -3.04
C GLY A 242 11.15 -9.89 -4.25
N ALA A 243 11.74 -9.95 -5.45
CA ALA A 243 10.99 -10.33 -6.66
C ALA A 243 10.39 -11.73 -6.53
N ASN A 244 9.23 -11.95 -7.16
CA ASN A 244 8.51 -13.22 -7.19
C ASN A 244 7.94 -13.70 -5.84
N VAL A 245 7.91 -12.85 -4.82
CA VAL A 245 7.20 -13.14 -3.57
C VAL A 245 5.90 -12.34 -3.54
N GLU A 246 4.78 -12.99 -3.25
CA GLU A 246 3.46 -12.37 -3.32
C GLU A 246 2.97 -11.85 -1.97
N ASN A 247 3.23 -12.55 -0.87
CA ASN A 247 2.61 -12.22 0.41
C ASN A 247 3.64 -11.78 1.46
N LEU A 248 3.25 -10.78 2.27
CA LEU A 248 3.98 -10.35 3.46
C LEU A 248 3.04 -10.35 4.66
N THR A 249 3.48 -10.94 5.77
CA THR A 249 2.83 -10.84 7.08
C THR A 249 3.81 -10.29 8.09
N LEU A 250 3.53 -9.11 8.63
CA LEU A 250 4.26 -8.54 9.75
C LEU A 250 3.79 -9.22 11.04
N THR A 251 4.73 -9.68 11.85
CA THR A 251 4.48 -10.38 13.11
C THR A 251 5.10 -9.60 14.27
N GLY A 252 4.91 -10.10 15.49
CA GLY A 252 5.35 -9.42 16.70
C GLY A 252 4.51 -8.19 17.05
N ILE A 253 5.07 -7.33 17.91
CA ILE A 253 4.37 -6.18 18.52
C ILE A 253 5.10 -4.84 18.28
N ALA A 254 6.19 -4.86 17.54
CA ALA A 254 6.96 -3.67 17.23
C ALA A 254 6.30 -2.90 16.07
N ALA A 255 6.42 -1.57 16.08
CA ALA A 255 6.06 -0.74 14.94
C ALA A 255 7.10 -0.96 13.82
N ILE A 256 6.77 -1.88 12.91
CA ILE A 256 7.56 -2.25 11.74
C ILE A 256 6.74 -1.96 10.47
N ASN A 257 7.39 -1.91 9.32
CA ASN A 257 6.77 -1.55 8.05
C ASN A 257 6.87 -2.68 7.03
N GLY A 258 5.96 -2.67 6.07
CA GLY A 258 5.93 -3.65 4.98
C GLY A 258 5.90 -2.95 3.63
N THR A 259 6.71 -3.43 2.70
CA THR A 259 6.67 -2.96 1.31
C THR A 259 6.57 -4.15 0.37
N GLY A 260 5.66 -4.07 -0.59
CA GLY A 260 5.47 -5.03 -1.67
C GLY A 260 6.59 -4.97 -2.71
N ASN A 261 6.27 -5.42 -3.91
CA ASN A 261 7.09 -5.37 -5.10
C ASN A 261 6.22 -5.02 -6.32
N THR A 262 6.56 -5.49 -7.52
CA THR A 262 5.80 -5.15 -8.75
C THR A 262 4.68 -6.15 -9.09
N LEU A 263 4.31 -7.02 -8.15
CA LEU A 263 3.28 -8.05 -8.30
C LEU A 263 2.02 -7.62 -7.56
N ASP A 264 0.93 -8.35 -7.75
CA ASP A 264 -0.27 -8.22 -6.91
C ASP A 264 0.04 -8.80 -5.52
N ASN A 265 0.39 -7.95 -4.55
CA ASN A 265 0.83 -8.35 -3.23
C ASN A 265 -0.30 -8.37 -2.19
N LEU A 266 -0.22 -9.32 -1.25
CA LEU A 266 -1.07 -9.37 -0.06
C LEU A 266 -0.23 -9.07 1.18
N ILE A 267 -0.47 -7.92 1.80
CA ILE A 267 0.32 -7.41 2.93
C ILE A 267 -0.56 -7.29 4.17
N PHE A 268 -0.21 -8.05 5.22
CA PHE A 268 -0.80 -7.96 6.55
C PHE A 268 0.14 -7.22 7.51
N GLY A 269 -0.35 -6.16 8.14
CA GLY A 269 0.26 -5.50 9.28
C GLY A 269 0.13 -6.30 10.57
N ASN A 270 0.75 -5.77 11.63
CA ASN A 270 0.66 -6.32 12.98
C ASN A 270 -0.20 -5.39 13.86
N SER A 271 -0.24 -5.62 15.18
CA SER A 271 -1.08 -4.81 16.08
C SER A 271 -0.49 -3.43 16.44
N ALA A 272 0.57 -3.01 15.76
CA ALA A 272 1.23 -1.73 15.98
C ALA A 272 1.01 -0.82 14.76
N ALA A 273 1.29 0.47 14.91
CA ALA A 273 1.27 1.39 13.77
C ALA A 273 2.30 0.95 12.71
N ASN A 274 1.80 0.60 11.51
CA ASN A 274 2.61 0.19 10.37
C ASN A 274 2.47 1.18 9.22
N ASN A 275 3.54 1.38 8.45
CA ASN A 275 3.45 1.93 7.10
C ASN A 275 3.51 0.76 6.11
N LEU A 276 2.44 0.56 5.35
CA LEU A 276 2.29 -0.50 4.36
C LEU A 276 2.27 0.12 2.96
N THR A 277 3.13 -0.36 2.07
CA THR A 277 3.21 0.12 0.69
C THR A 277 3.10 -1.06 -0.29
N GLY A 278 2.20 -1.00 -1.28
CA GLY A 278 2.03 -2.04 -2.31
C GLY A 278 3.07 -1.97 -3.44
N ASP A 279 3.52 -0.77 -3.78
CA ASP A 279 4.36 -0.42 -4.94
C ASP A 279 3.60 -0.46 -6.28
N ALA A 280 3.61 -1.58 -7.01
CA ALA A 280 2.91 -1.67 -8.29
C ALA A 280 2.23 -3.02 -8.41
N GLY A 281 0.97 -3.05 -8.84
CA GLY A 281 0.20 -4.30 -8.85
C GLY A 281 -1.27 -3.99 -8.61
N ASN A 282 -2.07 -4.98 -8.30
CA ASN A 282 -3.35 -4.77 -7.62
C ASN A 282 -3.19 -5.38 -6.23
N ASP A 283 -2.85 -4.54 -5.28
CA ASP A 283 -2.41 -4.94 -3.95
C ASP A 283 -3.56 -4.99 -2.96
N SER A 284 -3.43 -5.82 -1.92
CA SER A 284 -4.34 -5.88 -0.79
C SER A 284 -3.57 -5.63 0.49
N LEU A 285 -3.75 -4.43 1.06
CA LEU A 285 -3.09 -3.99 2.28
C LEU A 285 -4.09 -4.07 3.45
N ILE A 286 -3.72 -4.78 4.51
CA ILE A 286 -4.55 -4.98 5.70
C ILE A 286 -3.74 -4.52 6.92
N GLY A 287 -4.05 -3.35 7.47
CA GLY A 287 -3.31 -2.68 8.54
C GLY A 287 -3.35 -3.42 9.88
N GLY A 288 -4.53 -3.86 10.31
CA GLY A 288 -4.71 -4.58 11.56
C GLY A 288 -5.21 -3.67 12.68
N ASP A 289 -4.49 -3.60 13.79
CA ASP A 289 -4.76 -2.61 14.84
C ASP A 289 -3.71 -1.49 14.75
N GLY A 290 -3.95 -0.39 15.46
CA GLY A 290 -3.01 0.72 15.56
C GLY A 290 -3.11 1.65 14.36
N ASN A 291 -2.53 2.85 14.47
CA ASN A 291 -2.69 3.87 13.44
C ASN A 291 -1.78 3.58 12.25
N ASN A 292 -2.31 2.95 11.20
CA ASN A 292 -1.56 2.53 10.03
C ASN A 292 -1.60 3.59 8.92
N ILE A 293 -0.58 3.58 8.06
CA ILE A 293 -0.59 4.28 6.77
C ILE A 293 -0.59 3.21 5.69
N LEU A 294 -1.56 3.26 4.78
CA LEU A 294 -1.73 2.30 3.69
C LEU A 294 -1.63 3.04 2.37
N ASP A 295 -0.62 2.70 1.57
CA ASP A 295 -0.36 3.25 0.25
C ASP A 295 -0.27 2.10 -0.76
N GLY A 296 -1.31 1.92 -1.59
CA GLY A 296 -1.31 0.87 -2.61
C GLY A 296 -0.22 1.07 -3.66
N GLY A 297 0.18 2.33 -3.90
CA GLY A 297 1.03 2.67 -5.03
C GLY A 297 0.25 2.64 -6.34
N THR A 298 0.89 2.22 -7.43
CA THR A 298 0.19 2.17 -8.72
C THR A 298 -0.63 0.90 -8.83
N GLY A 299 -1.94 1.02 -9.02
CA GLY A 299 -2.72 -0.20 -9.10
C GLY A 299 -4.21 0.00 -9.09
N SER A 300 -4.92 -1.07 -8.74
CA SER A 300 -6.30 -0.98 -8.27
C SER A 300 -6.33 -1.74 -6.96
N ASP A 301 -6.07 -1.00 -5.88
CA ASP A 301 -5.66 -1.61 -4.62
C ASP A 301 -6.80 -1.68 -3.62
N SER A 302 -6.78 -2.67 -2.74
CA SER A 302 -7.71 -2.80 -1.62
C SER A 302 -7.00 -2.39 -0.34
N LEU A 303 -7.44 -1.29 0.28
CA LEU A 303 -6.84 -0.74 1.49
C LEU A 303 -7.79 -0.93 2.68
N VAL A 304 -7.39 -1.73 3.65
CA VAL A 304 -8.18 -2.08 4.84
C VAL A 304 -7.38 -1.69 6.10
N GLY A 305 -7.71 -0.58 6.75
CA GLY A 305 -6.99 -0.04 7.91
C GLY A 305 -7.16 -0.95 9.14
N GLY A 306 -8.38 -1.07 9.64
CA GLY A 306 -8.73 -2.02 10.69
C GLY A 306 -9.28 -1.35 11.94
N LEU A 307 -8.56 -1.38 13.06
CA LEU A 307 -8.93 -0.63 14.27
C LEU A 307 -7.95 0.51 14.50
N ASN A 308 -8.43 1.55 15.20
CA ASN A 308 -7.74 2.82 15.42
C ASN A 308 -7.76 3.72 14.19
N ASN A 309 -6.98 4.81 14.21
CA ASN A 309 -7.11 5.89 13.25
C ASN A 309 -6.08 5.71 12.13
N ASP A 310 -6.55 5.32 10.96
CA ASP A 310 -5.76 4.96 9.82
C ASP A 310 -5.71 6.07 8.76
N THR A 311 -4.70 5.99 7.90
CA THR A 311 -4.54 6.88 6.76
C THR A 311 -4.39 6.08 5.47
N TYR A 312 -5.27 6.35 4.52
CA TYR A 312 -5.30 5.75 3.19
C TYR A 312 -4.75 6.73 2.17
N VAL A 313 -3.77 6.32 1.37
CA VAL A 313 -3.33 7.07 0.20
C VAL A 313 -4.07 6.55 -1.02
N VAL A 314 -4.80 7.43 -1.69
CA VAL A 314 -5.57 7.11 -2.91
C VAL A 314 -5.06 7.96 -4.06
N ASP A 315 -4.36 7.34 -4.99
CA ASP A 315 -3.79 8.00 -6.16
C ASP A 315 -4.28 7.42 -7.50
N VAL A 316 -4.99 6.29 -7.46
CA VAL A 316 -5.66 5.70 -8.62
C VAL A 316 -7.15 5.50 -8.37
N ALA A 317 -7.97 5.73 -9.39
CA ALA A 317 -9.43 5.58 -9.30
C ALA A 317 -9.89 4.12 -9.08
N GLY A 318 -8.97 3.15 -9.21
CA GLY A 318 -9.21 1.75 -8.93
C GLY A 318 -9.08 1.38 -7.46
N ASP A 319 -8.53 2.26 -6.64
CA ASP A 319 -8.30 1.99 -5.22
C ASP A 319 -9.63 1.96 -4.46
N VAL A 320 -9.73 1.01 -3.54
CA VAL A 320 -10.90 0.75 -2.72
C VAL A 320 -10.51 0.80 -1.26
N VAL A 321 -10.97 1.84 -0.58
CA VAL A 321 -10.88 1.97 0.87
C VAL A 321 -12.02 1.18 1.50
N VAL A 322 -11.69 0.27 2.41
CA VAL A 322 -12.65 -0.57 3.12
C VAL A 322 -12.57 -0.28 4.62
N GLU A 323 -13.63 0.36 5.14
CA GLU A 323 -13.72 0.69 6.56
C GLU A 323 -14.87 0.00 7.30
N SER A 324 -14.57 -0.38 8.54
CA SER A 324 -15.55 -0.97 9.46
C SER A 324 -16.20 0.08 10.33
N ALA A 325 -17.48 -0.09 10.65
CA ALA A 325 -18.17 0.83 11.56
C ALA A 325 -17.48 0.85 12.94
N SER A 326 -17.21 2.05 13.45
CA SER A 326 -16.53 2.27 14.75
C SER A 326 -15.10 1.73 14.84
N ALA A 327 -14.38 1.67 13.71
CA ALA A 327 -12.97 1.33 13.62
C ALA A 327 -12.05 2.43 14.20
N GLY A 328 -12.34 3.69 13.89
CA GLY A 328 -11.52 4.82 14.29
C GLY A 328 -12.09 6.13 13.81
N ILE A 329 -11.20 7.11 13.64
CA ILE A 329 -11.44 8.31 12.83
C ILE A 329 -10.39 8.25 11.72
N ASP A 330 -10.84 7.94 10.53
CA ASP A 330 -9.97 7.50 9.45
C ASP A 330 -9.86 8.57 8.36
N THR A 331 -8.69 8.63 7.72
CA THR A 331 -8.36 9.71 6.78
C THR A 331 -7.98 9.17 5.42
N VAL A 332 -8.64 9.65 4.38
CA VAL A 332 -8.16 9.49 3.00
C VAL A 332 -7.34 10.71 2.60
N GLN A 333 -6.12 10.46 2.13
CA GLN A 333 -5.30 11.42 1.42
C GLN A 333 -5.37 11.11 -0.07
N SER A 334 -5.94 12.01 -0.88
CA SER A 334 -6.13 11.75 -2.30
C SER A 334 -5.38 12.71 -3.21
N THR A 335 -4.84 12.18 -4.31
CA THR A 335 -4.29 12.98 -5.42
C THR A 335 -5.24 13.04 -6.64
N ILE A 336 -6.42 12.43 -6.52
CA ILE A 336 -7.49 12.41 -7.52
C ILE A 336 -8.78 13.01 -6.95
N THR A 337 -9.78 13.22 -7.80
CA THR A 337 -11.14 13.50 -7.30
C THR A 337 -11.66 12.27 -6.59
N TYR A 338 -12.15 12.43 -5.36
CA TYR A 338 -12.51 11.30 -4.50
C TYR A 338 -13.80 11.53 -3.72
N THR A 339 -14.55 10.45 -3.57
CA THR A 339 -15.77 10.38 -2.74
C THR A 339 -15.52 9.40 -1.61
N LEU A 340 -15.70 9.84 -0.36
CA LEU A 340 -15.52 8.98 0.80
C LEU A 340 -16.48 7.79 0.77
N GLY A 341 -15.92 6.60 0.99
CA GLY A 341 -16.70 5.40 1.30
C GLY A 341 -17.40 5.52 2.65
N ALA A 342 -18.32 4.61 2.94
CA ALA A 342 -18.96 4.57 4.25
C ALA A 342 -17.93 4.37 5.38
N ASN A 343 -18.22 4.92 6.57
CA ASN A 343 -17.39 4.81 7.78
C ASN A 343 -16.03 5.51 7.72
N VAL A 344 -15.75 6.33 6.70
CA VAL A 344 -14.55 7.18 6.65
C VAL A 344 -14.96 8.61 6.99
N GLU A 345 -14.24 9.26 7.91
CA GLU A 345 -14.59 10.59 8.40
C GLU A 345 -13.85 11.72 7.66
N ASN A 346 -12.57 11.55 7.34
CA ASN A 346 -11.74 12.64 6.86
C ASN A 346 -11.28 12.45 5.42
N LEU A 347 -11.26 13.54 4.64
CA LEU A 347 -10.66 13.62 3.31
C LEU A 347 -9.69 14.79 3.24
N THR A 348 -8.47 14.54 2.76
CA THR A 348 -7.48 15.58 2.44
C THR A 348 -7.05 15.42 1.00
N LEU A 349 -7.16 16.48 0.20
CA LEU A 349 -6.64 16.52 -1.15
C LEU A 349 -5.17 16.98 -1.10
N ILE A 350 -4.23 16.12 -1.50
CA ILE A 350 -2.76 16.37 -1.39
C ILE A 350 -2.07 16.60 -2.73
N GLY A 351 -2.82 16.57 -3.84
CA GLY A 351 -2.33 16.81 -5.20
C GLY A 351 -2.23 18.30 -5.60
N ILE A 352 -1.73 18.56 -6.80
CA ILE A 352 -1.64 19.92 -7.40
C ILE A 352 -2.65 20.17 -8.53
N ALA A 353 -3.48 19.18 -8.84
CA ALA A 353 -4.52 19.30 -9.85
C ALA A 353 -5.78 19.89 -9.22
N ALA A 354 -6.63 20.54 -10.03
CA ALA A 354 -7.98 20.89 -9.64
C ALA A 354 -8.81 19.60 -9.54
N ILE A 355 -8.92 19.08 -8.32
CA ILE A 355 -9.64 17.86 -7.96
C ILE A 355 -10.74 18.20 -6.97
N ASN A 356 -11.72 17.33 -6.82
CA ASN A 356 -12.89 17.59 -5.97
C ASN A 356 -12.97 16.57 -4.84
N GLY A 357 -13.63 16.96 -3.76
CA GLY A 357 -13.87 16.12 -2.60
C GLY A 357 -15.36 15.95 -2.35
N THR A 358 -15.79 14.73 -2.09
CA THR A 358 -17.17 14.44 -1.66
C THR A 358 -17.12 13.59 -0.40
N GLY A 359 -17.83 13.99 0.64
CA GLY A 359 -18.01 13.20 1.85
C GLY A 359 -19.07 12.11 1.69
N ASN A 360 -19.62 11.68 2.82
CA ASN A 360 -20.63 10.63 2.92
C ASN A 360 -21.81 11.09 3.80
N THR A 361 -22.32 10.23 4.68
CA THR A 361 -23.47 10.56 5.56
C THR A 361 -23.05 10.81 7.02
N LEU A 362 -21.75 10.87 7.28
CA LEU A 362 -21.15 11.14 8.59
C LEU A 362 -20.76 12.60 8.69
N ASP A 363 -20.40 13.04 9.89
CA ASP A 363 -19.76 14.34 10.09
C ASP A 363 -18.34 14.28 9.49
N ASN A 364 -18.16 14.82 8.28
CA ASN A 364 -16.92 14.74 7.53
C ASN A 364 -16.01 15.96 7.72
N LEU A 365 -14.70 15.73 7.76
CA LEU A 365 -13.69 16.79 7.71
C LEU A 365 -12.99 16.75 6.35
N ILE A 366 -13.23 17.76 5.52
CA ILE A 366 -12.74 17.80 4.13
C ILE A 366 -11.82 19.00 3.94
N PHE A 367 -10.55 18.73 3.60
CA PHE A 367 -9.55 19.70 3.22
C PHE A 367 -9.25 19.61 1.72
N GLY A 368 -9.43 20.72 1.02
CA GLY A 368 -8.97 20.92 -0.36
C GLY A 368 -7.45 21.13 -0.46
N ASN A 369 -6.99 21.33 -1.69
CA ASN A 369 -5.59 21.57 -2.02
C ASN A 369 -5.37 23.03 -2.44
N SER A 370 -4.24 23.36 -3.07
CA SER A 370 -3.97 24.74 -3.52
C SER A 370 -4.57 25.08 -4.90
N SER A 371 -5.49 24.27 -5.41
CA SER A 371 -6.22 24.51 -6.67
C SER A 371 -7.71 24.61 -6.37
N ASN A 372 -8.45 25.29 -7.24
CA ASN A 372 -9.90 25.41 -7.12
C ASN A 372 -10.58 24.03 -7.01
N ASN A 373 -11.19 23.77 -5.86
CA ASN A 373 -11.89 22.55 -5.53
C ASN A 373 -13.40 22.78 -5.43
N SER A 374 -14.16 21.78 -5.82
CA SER A 374 -15.58 21.64 -5.47
C SER A 374 -15.67 20.64 -4.32
N LEU A 375 -16.18 21.08 -3.17
CA LEU A 375 -16.31 20.27 -1.96
C LEU A 375 -17.79 20.05 -1.64
N THR A 376 -18.19 18.79 -1.52
CA THR A 376 -19.54 18.41 -1.08
C THR A 376 -19.39 17.63 0.22
N GLY A 377 -19.93 18.15 1.33
CA GLY A 377 -19.93 17.44 2.62
C GLY A 377 -20.80 16.20 2.59
N GLY A 378 -22.05 16.37 2.13
CA GLY A 378 -23.06 15.33 2.13
C GLY A 378 -24.02 15.57 3.29
N ALA A 379 -24.55 14.49 3.88
CA ALA A 379 -25.35 14.63 5.09
C ALA A 379 -24.44 14.51 6.31
N GLY A 380 -24.68 15.28 7.35
CA GLY A 380 -23.80 15.31 8.53
C GLY A 380 -23.65 16.74 9.00
N ALA A 381 -22.89 16.96 10.06
CA ALA A 381 -22.36 18.28 10.38
C ALA A 381 -20.91 18.35 9.92
N ASP A 382 -20.71 18.84 8.69
CA ASP A 382 -19.42 18.74 8.00
C ASP A 382 -18.51 19.95 8.28
N SER A 383 -17.20 19.76 8.19
CA SER A 383 -16.21 20.83 8.22
C SER A 383 -15.48 20.90 6.89
N LEU A 384 -15.72 21.96 6.13
CA LEU A 384 -15.18 22.15 4.78
C LEU A 384 -14.13 23.26 4.78
N ASP A 385 -12.93 22.96 4.28
CA ASP A 385 -11.86 23.92 4.10
C ASP A 385 -11.29 23.80 2.68
N GLY A 386 -11.44 24.84 1.86
CA GLY A 386 -11.04 24.82 0.45
C GLY A 386 -9.52 24.76 0.22
N GLY A 387 -8.73 25.28 1.15
CA GLY A 387 -7.29 25.40 0.98
C GLY A 387 -6.89 26.73 0.33
N ASP A 388 -6.07 26.70 -0.70
CA ASP A 388 -5.84 27.89 -1.53
C ASP A 388 -6.58 27.70 -2.85
N GLY A 389 -7.12 28.77 -3.43
CA GLY A 389 -7.83 28.67 -4.71
C GLY A 389 -9.07 29.55 -4.68
N ASP A 390 -9.91 29.41 -5.70
CA ASP A 390 -11.31 29.82 -5.61
C ASP A 390 -12.14 28.54 -5.43
N ASP A 391 -12.52 28.24 -4.19
CA ASP A 391 -13.13 26.97 -3.82
C ASP A 391 -14.65 27.10 -3.67
N THR A 392 -15.37 26.01 -3.95
CA THR A 392 -16.84 25.99 -3.93
C THR A 392 -17.36 24.92 -2.99
N ALA A 393 -18.17 25.31 -1.99
CA ALA A 393 -19.01 24.36 -1.27
C ALA A 393 -20.29 24.08 -2.07
N VAL A 394 -20.60 22.80 -2.30
CA VAL A 394 -21.67 22.37 -3.21
C VAL A 394 -22.72 21.55 -2.49
N TYR A 395 -23.97 22.01 -2.60
CA TYR A 395 -25.16 21.42 -1.97
C TYR A 395 -26.20 20.92 -2.99
N SER A 396 -25.80 20.73 -4.25
CA SER A 396 -26.71 20.37 -5.35
C SER A 396 -27.49 19.06 -5.14
N ASP A 397 -26.95 18.15 -4.33
CA ASP A 397 -27.56 16.86 -4.02
C ASP A 397 -28.48 16.89 -2.79
N SER A 398 -28.55 18.04 -2.10
CA SER A 398 -29.40 18.22 -0.92
C SER A 398 -30.88 17.99 -1.25
N SER A 399 -31.56 17.25 -0.39
CA SER A 399 -32.98 16.90 -0.55
C SER A 399 -33.95 17.98 -0.05
N SER A 400 -33.43 19.12 0.39
CA SER A 400 -34.19 20.32 0.76
C SER A 400 -33.32 21.58 0.63
N GLY A 401 -33.96 22.74 0.65
CA GLY A 401 -33.25 24.01 0.61
C GLY A 401 -32.25 24.17 1.75
N VAL A 402 -31.12 24.80 1.45
CA VAL A 402 -30.01 25.05 2.36
C VAL A 402 -29.90 26.54 2.69
N LEU A 403 -29.47 26.86 3.90
CA LEU A 403 -29.04 28.19 4.31
C LEU A 403 -27.56 28.13 4.64
N VAL A 404 -26.73 28.80 3.85
CA VAL A 404 -25.28 28.80 4.02
C VAL A 404 -24.76 30.23 4.05
N ASP A 405 -23.96 30.55 5.05
CA ASP A 405 -23.43 31.89 5.29
C ASP A 405 -21.90 31.86 5.45
N LEU A 406 -21.19 32.28 4.41
CA LEU A 406 -19.73 32.38 4.39
C LEU A 406 -19.20 33.49 5.31
N SER A 407 -20.02 34.51 5.64
CA SER A 407 -19.59 35.57 6.56
C SER A 407 -19.46 35.08 8.00
N THR A 408 -20.25 34.07 8.36
CA THR A 408 -20.19 33.41 9.67
C THR A 408 -19.55 32.01 9.63
N GLY A 409 -19.37 31.45 8.43
CA GLY A 409 -18.83 30.11 8.21
C GLY A 409 -19.80 29.02 8.69
N THR A 410 -21.11 29.22 8.51
CA THR A 410 -22.13 28.30 9.04
C THR A 410 -23.14 27.84 7.98
N GLY A 411 -23.54 26.58 8.09
CA GLY A 411 -24.64 25.98 7.32
C GLY A 411 -25.83 25.58 8.21
N SER A 412 -27.03 25.64 7.65
CA SER A 412 -28.24 25.06 8.24
C SER A 412 -29.25 24.62 7.19
N GLY A 413 -30.06 23.60 7.49
CA GLY A 413 -31.09 23.10 6.57
C GLY A 413 -30.52 22.17 5.49
N GLY A 414 -31.30 21.15 5.12
CA GLY A 414 -30.85 20.10 4.20
C GLY A 414 -29.53 19.47 4.62
N ASP A 415 -28.66 19.29 3.64
CA ASP A 415 -27.31 18.77 3.81
C ASP A 415 -26.36 19.78 4.48
N ALA A 416 -26.68 21.08 4.49
CA ALA A 416 -25.88 22.08 5.20
C ALA A 416 -26.04 22.06 6.72
N ALA A 417 -26.87 21.15 7.27
CA ALA A 417 -27.33 21.22 8.66
C ALA A 417 -26.23 20.96 9.70
N GLY A 418 -25.62 22.04 10.19
CA GLY A 418 -24.56 21.96 11.21
C GLY A 418 -23.16 22.15 10.64
N ASP A 419 -23.05 22.35 9.33
CA ASP A 419 -21.79 22.56 8.64
C ASP A 419 -21.04 23.78 9.15
N VAL A 420 -19.72 23.66 9.15
CA VAL A 420 -18.75 24.70 9.42
C VAL A 420 -17.87 24.88 8.18
N LEU A 421 -17.89 26.08 7.62
CA LEU A 421 -17.11 26.42 6.43
C LEU A 421 -15.93 27.31 6.85
N SER A 422 -14.73 26.94 6.42
CA SER A 422 -13.54 27.76 6.64
C SER A 422 -13.63 29.06 5.83
N SER A 423 -12.78 30.03 6.17
CA SER A 423 -12.67 31.28 5.40
C SER A 423 -12.08 31.10 4.00
N ASN A 424 -11.63 29.89 3.66
CA ASN A 424 -11.07 29.54 2.37
C ASN A 424 -12.12 28.87 1.45
N ILE A 425 -13.40 29.13 1.71
CA ILE A 425 -14.47 28.80 0.77
C ILE A 425 -14.99 30.13 0.25
N GLU A 426 -14.78 30.39 -1.04
CA GLU A 426 -15.18 31.63 -1.70
C GLU A 426 -16.53 31.49 -2.40
N ASN A 427 -16.98 30.27 -2.71
CA ASN A 427 -18.16 30.07 -3.56
C ASN A 427 -19.15 29.09 -2.96
N LEU A 428 -20.42 29.27 -3.29
CA LEU A 428 -21.53 28.41 -2.89
C LEU A 428 -22.34 27.98 -4.11
N SER A 429 -22.70 26.70 -4.16
CA SER A 429 -23.74 26.18 -5.05
C SER A 429 -24.87 25.59 -4.21
N GLY A 430 -26.08 26.09 -4.43
CA GLY A 430 -27.31 25.64 -3.82
C GLY A 430 -27.78 24.28 -4.33
N SER A 431 -28.91 23.87 -3.77
CA SER A 431 -29.67 22.66 -4.05
C SER A 431 -30.64 22.86 -5.23
N ALA A 432 -31.63 21.97 -5.37
CA ALA A 432 -32.73 22.11 -6.31
C ALA A 432 -34.02 22.63 -5.65
N PHE A 433 -33.88 23.31 -4.52
CA PHE A 433 -34.96 23.83 -3.68
C PHE A 433 -34.62 25.24 -3.22
N ASP A 434 -35.63 25.98 -2.74
CA ASP A 434 -35.47 27.34 -2.22
C ASP A 434 -34.31 27.48 -1.21
N ASP A 435 -33.20 28.04 -1.67
CA ASP A 435 -31.96 28.19 -0.91
C ASP A 435 -31.79 29.62 -0.37
N THR A 436 -30.92 29.77 0.62
CA THR A 436 -30.44 31.06 1.12
C THR A 436 -28.91 31.03 1.18
N LEU A 437 -28.26 31.70 0.23
CA LEU A 437 -26.81 31.72 0.12
C LEU A 437 -26.28 33.12 0.43
N ILE A 438 -25.40 33.22 1.42
CA ILE A 438 -24.84 34.48 1.89
C ILE A 438 -23.32 34.42 1.75
N GLY A 439 -22.77 35.34 0.96
CA GLY A 439 -21.35 35.54 0.79
C GLY A 439 -20.70 36.27 1.98
N SER A 440 -19.45 36.64 1.81
CA SER A 440 -18.54 37.14 2.84
C SER A 440 -18.14 38.59 2.54
N SER A 441 -16.91 38.98 2.90
CA SER A 441 -16.33 40.27 2.51
C SER A 441 -15.32 40.17 1.37
N VAL A 442 -15.12 38.98 0.81
CA VAL A 442 -14.26 38.75 -0.37
C VAL A 442 -15.16 38.55 -1.59
N ASN A 443 -14.58 38.49 -2.79
CA ASN A 443 -15.36 38.19 -3.99
C ASN A 443 -15.92 36.77 -3.92
N ASN A 444 -17.23 36.64 -4.00
CA ASN A 444 -17.92 35.35 -3.89
C ASN A 444 -18.68 35.01 -5.18
N GLY A 445 -18.69 33.73 -5.55
CA GLY A 445 -19.56 33.17 -6.58
C GLY A 445 -20.71 32.40 -5.93
N LEU A 446 -21.93 32.86 -6.10
CA LEU A 446 -23.13 32.24 -5.53
C LEU A 446 -24.04 31.77 -6.66
N THR A 447 -24.38 30.48 -6.67
CA THR A 447 -25.33 29.88 -7.63
C THR A 447 -26.48 29.25 -6.87
N GLY A 448 -27.71 29.74 -7.07
CA GLY A 448 -28.92 29.19 -6.45
C GLY A 448 -29.26 27.82 -7.03
N GLY A 449 -29.63 27.79 -8.31
CA GLY A 449 -29.89 26.55 -9.04
C GLY A 449 -31.35 26.48 -9.49
N VAL A 450 -32.10 25.53 -8.97
CA VAL A 450 -33.55 25.44 -9.17
C VAL A 450 -34.19 25.76 -7.84
N GLY A 451 -35.27 26.53 -7.83
CA GLY A 451 -35.96 26.92 -6.59
C GLY A 451 -36.10 28.42 -6.49
N ALA A 452 -36.90 28.90 -5.55
CA ALA A 452 -36.98 30.34 -5.30
C ALA A 452 -35.86 30.74 -4.35
N ASP A 453 -34.71 31.16 -4.89
CA ASP A 453 -33.48 31.30 -4.12
C ASP A 453 -33.25 32.73 -3.62
N SER A 454 -32.57 32.86 -2.48
CA SER A 454 -32.17 34.13 -1.88
C SER A 454 -30.65 34.23 -1.79
N LEU A 455 -30.03 34.99 -2.70
CA LEU A 455 -28.59 35.18 -2.79
C LEU A 455 -28.20 36.57 -2.27
N VAL A 456 -27.21 36.64 -1.38
CA VAL A 456 -26.66 37.89 -0.82
C VAL A 456 -25.15 37.89 -0.98
N GLY A 457 -24.59 38.75 -1.83
CA GLY A 457 -23.16 38.78 -2.16
C GLY A 457 -22.29 39.17 -0.97
N GLY A 458 -22.65 40.27 -0.30
CA GLY A 458 -21.91 40.74 0.87
C GLY A 458 -21.08 41.98 0.53
N ASN A 459 -19.78 41.99 0.81
CA ASN A 459 -18.89 42.98 0.21
C ASN A 459 -17.96 42.24 -0.75
N GLY A 460 -17.56 42.88 -1.84
CA GLY A 460 -16.71 42.23 -2.83
C GLY A 460 -17.13 42.64 -4.23
N SER A 461 -16.54 42.02 -5.24
CA SER A 461 -17.13 41.94 -6.58
C SER A 461 -17.69 40.55 -6.75
N ASP A 462 -18.96 40.39 -6.44
CA ASP A 462 -19.59 39.09 -6.33
C ASP A 462 -20.22 38.69 -7.67
N ASN A 463 -20.41 37.39 -7.88
CA ASN A 463 -21.13 36.86 -9.05
C ASN A 463 -22.28 35.99 -8.55
N LEU A 464 -23.49 36.53 -8.67
CA LEU A 464 -24.73 35.90 -8.22
C LEU A 464 -25.52 35.40 -9.43
N SER A 465 -25.88 34.12 -9.40
CA SER A 465 -26.74 33.48 -10.38
C SER A 465 -27.93 32.83 -9.68
N GLY A 466 -29.14 33.32 -9.91
CA GLY A 466 -30.38 32.77 -9.35
C GLY A 466 -30.66 31.38 -9.93
N GLY A 467 -30.94 31.32 -11.23
CA GLY A 467 -31.12 30.08 -11.96
C GLY A 467 -32.53 29.96 -12.53
N ASP A 468 -33.22 28.85 -12.25
CA ASP A 468 -34.62 28.65 -12.61
C ASP A 468 -35.53 29.02 -11.42
N ASP A 469 -36.74 29.51 -11.72
CA ASP A 469 -37.74 30.00 -10.76
C ASP A 469 -37.46 31.44 -10.27
N ALA A 470 -38.26 31.94 -9.32
CA ALA A 470 -38.27 33.36 -8.98
C ALA A 470 -37.28 33.68 -7.86
N ASP A 471 -36.18 34.34 -8.21
CA ASP A 471 -35.06 34.52 -7.30
C ASP A 471 -34.97 35.92 -6.71
N THR A 472 -34.27 36.05 -5.59
CA THR A 472 -33.88 37.33 -4.98
C THR A 472 -32.36 37.42 -4.92
N LEU A 473 -31.78 38.35 -5.69
CA LEU A 473 -30.34 38.58 -5.73
C LEU A 473 -30.01 39.95 -5.13
N THR A 474 -29.18 39.97 -4.10
CA THR A 474 -28.74 41.18 -3.39
C THR A 474 -27.23 41.36 -3.56
N GLY A 475 -26.80 42.45 -4.20
CA GLY A 475 -25.39 42.77 -4.46
C GLY A 475 -24.62 43.08 -3.17
N ALA A 476 -24.80 44.27 -2.57
CA ALA A 476 -23.92 44.72 -1.49
C ALA A 476 -24.56 44.94 -0.08
N GLY A 477 -23.71 44.76 0.94
CA GLY A 477 -23.77 45.34 2.28
C GLY A 477 -23.03 46.70 2.39
N SER A 478 -23.20 47.42 3.49
CA SER A 478 -22.86 48.85 3.67
C SER A 478 -21.36 49.23 3.75
N GLY A 479 -20.45 48.56 3.01
CA GLY A 479 -19.01 48.67 3.18
C GLY A 479 -18.16 48.84 1.91
N ASP A 480 -18.78 48.89 0.72
CA ASP A 480 -18.04 49.06 -0.52
C ASP A 480 -17.53 50.50 -0.69
N LEU A 481 -16.24 50.72 -0.37
CA LEU A 481 -15.60 52.04 -0.38
C LEU A 481 -14.87 52.36 -1.68
N GLY A 482 -14.99 51.52 -2.71
CA GLY A 482 -14.22 51.64 -3.95
C GLY A 482 -15.09 51.67 -5.20
N ILE A 483 -14.81 52.62 -6.11
CA ILE A 483 -15.36 52.70 -7.48
C ILE A 483 -14.93 51.52 -8.40
N GLY A 484 -14.82 50.31 -7.88
CA GLY A 484 -14.24 49.16 -8.57
C GLY A 484 -14.72 47.79 -8.12
N SER A 485 -15.50 47.69 -7.04
CA SER A 485 -16.26 46.46 -6.74
C SER A 485 -17.61 46.56 -7.42
N ILE A 486 -17.89 45.62 -8.30
CA ILE A 486 -19.14 45.57 -9.06
C ILE A 486 -19.63 44.15 -8.99
N ASP A 487 -20.81 43.97 -8.41
CA ASP A 487 -21.46 42.67 -8.38
C ASP A 487 -22.06 42.37 -9.75
N THR A 488 -21.96 41.14 -10.20
CA THR A 488 -22.63 40.64 -11.38
C THR A 488 -23.84 39.83 -10.93
N LEU A 489 -25.04 40.25 -11.35
CA LEU A 489 -26.30 39.62 -10.96
C LEU A 489 -26.97 39.05 -12.22
N THR A 490 -27.28 37.77 -12.16
CA THR A 490 -27.92 37.03 -13.25
C THR A 490 -29.13 36.31 -12.67
N GLY A 491 -30.34 36.83 -12.92
CA GLY A 491 -31.58 36.24 -12.39
C GLY A 491 -31.82 34.86 -13.00
N GLY A 492 -31.87 34.81 -14.33
CA GLY A 492 -32.10 33.57 -15.07
C GLY A 492 -33.55 33.46 -15.51
N ALA A 493 -34.16 32.29 -15.35
CA ALA A 493 -35.51 32.02 -15.79
C ALA A 493 -36.51 32.23 -14.65
N GLY A 494 -37.13 33.40 -14.56
CA GLY A 494 -38.00 33.65 -13.42
C GLY A 494 -38.73 34.98 -13.47
N SER A 495 -39.32 35.32 -12.33
CA SER A 495 -39.69 36.70 -11.99
C SER A 495 -38.75 37.17 -10.91
N ASP A 496 -37.61 37.73 -11.32
CA ASP A 496 -36.49 37.90 -10.41
C ASP A 496 -36.49 39.26 -9.73
N LEU A 497 -36.01 39.31 -8.49
CA LEU A 497 -35.86 40.52 -7.69
C LEU A 497 -34.38 40.84 -7.51
N PHE A 498 -33.92 41.92 -8.14
CA PHE A 498 -32.59 42.47 -7.94
C PHE A 498 -32.64 43.58 -6.89
N VAL A 499 -31.99 43.36 -5.74
CA VAL A 499 -31.92 44.33 -4.64
C VAL A 499 -30.55 45.00 -4.65
N LEU A 500 -30.55 46.33 -4.84
CA LEU A 500 -29.34 47.16 -4.86
C LEU A 500 -29.42 48.23 -3.74
N GLY A 501 -28.30 48.52 -3.09
CA GLY A 501 -28.12 49.69 -2.22
C GLY A 501 -27.94 49.40 -0.73
N GLY A 502 -26.89 50.00 -0.17
CA GLY A 502 -26.63 50.19 1.26
C GLY A 502 -26.17 51.63 1.54
N PHE A 503 -26.44 52.15 2.75
CA PHE A 503 -26.04 53.51 3.13
C PHE A 503 -24.52 53.63 3.28
N TYR A 504 -23.91 54.52 2.52
CA TYR A 504 -22.55 55.01 2.77
C TYR A 504 -22.60 56.34 3.52
N ASN A 505 -21.91 56.41 4.66
CA ASN A 505 -21.70 57.65 5.41
C ASN A 505 -20.19 57.87 5.53
N ASP A 506 -19.65 58.75 4.70
CA ASP A 506 -18.21 59.06 4.66
C ASP A 506 -17.76 60.01 5.79
N GLY A 507 -18.70 60.41 6.66
CA GLY A 507 -18.46 61.38 7.73
C GLY A 507 -18.23 62.81 7.23
N ASN A 508 -18.40 63.08 5.93
CA ASN A 508 -18.26 64.37 5.27
C ASN A 508 -19.53 64.63 4.47
N ALA A 509 -20.47 65.36 5.08
CA ALA A 509 -21.85 65.67 4.66
C ALA A 509 -22.08 66.30 3.26
N THR A 510 -21.15 66.12 2.32
CA THR A 510 -21.19 66.56 0.92
C THR A 510 -21.14 65.40 -0.09
N THR A 511 -20.89 64.16 0.35
CA THR A 511 -20.73 62.96 -0.52
C THR A 511 -21.41 61.71 0.03
N ASP A 512 -22.43 61.87 0.88
CA ASP A 512 -23.38 60.79 1.20
C ASP A 512 -24.11 60.40 -0.12
N GLY A 513 -23.99 59.14 -0.55
CA GLY A 513 -24.50 58.63 -1.83
C GLY A 513 -24.58 57.10 -1.88
N ILE A 514 -25.19 56.54 -2.93
CA ILE A 514 -25.22 55.08 -3.17
C ILE A 514 -23.79 54.61 -3.38
N ALA A 515 -23.33 53.67 -2.56
CA ALA A 515 -22.00 53.06 -2.70
C ALA A 515 -22.01 51.78 -3.55
N ASP A 516 -23.18 51.34 -4.01
CA ASP A 516 -23.40 50.03 -4.61
C ASP A 516 -23.66 50.13 -6.13
N TYR A 517 -22.92 49.36 -6.92
CA TYR A 517 -23.04 49.24 -8.36
C TYR A 517 -23.16 47.75 -8.75
N GLY A 518 -24.33 47.34 -9.25
CA GLY A 518 -24.56 46.00 -9.81
C GLY A 518 -24.62 46.00 -11.35
N LEU A 519 -23.96 45.03 -11.98
CA LEU A 519 -24.12 44.66 -13.38
C LEU A 519 -25.18 43.55 -13.50
N ILE A 520 -26.36 43.92 -13.98
CA ILE A 520 -27.44 42.96 -14.26
C ILE A 520 -27.29 42.45 -15.70
N THR A 521 -27.09 41.14 -15.87
CA THR A 521 -26.76 40.56 -17.17
C THR A 521 -27.93 39.89 -17.90
N ASP A 522 -29.00 39.56 -17.19
CA ASP A 522 -30.20 38.94 -17.74
C ASP A 522 -31.44 39.60 -17.11
N PHE A 523 -31.99 40.63 -17.77
CA PHE A 523 -33.13 41.40 -17.26
C PHE A 523 -34.29 41.43 -18.25
N SER A 524 -35.44 40.90 -17.81
CA SER A 524 -36.73 40.89 -18.47
C SER A 524 -37.72 41.84 -17.80
N THR A 525 -38.00 42.98 -18.43
CA THR A 525 -38.90 44.03 -17.89
C THR A 525 -40.35 43.59 -17.62
N ALA A 526 -40.76 42.42 -18.12
CA ALA A 526 -42.10 41.89 -17.94
C ALA A 526 -42.22 40.95 -16.73
N LEU A 527 -41.09 40.42 -16.24
CA LEU A 527 -41.03 39.42 -15.19
C LEU A 527 -40.20 39.88 -13.99
N ASP A 528 -39.17 40.69 -14.23
CA ASP A 528 -38.17 41.03 -13.22
C ASP A 528 -38.36 42.44 -12.65
N VAL A 529 -37.86 42.63 -11.43
CA VAL A 529 -38.01 43.84 -10.63
C VAL A 529 -36.65 44.25 -10.06
N ILE A 530 -36.36 45.56 -10.09
CA ILE A 530 -35.22 46.16 -9.39
C ILE A 530 -35.74 46.94 -8.18
N GLN A 531 -35.25 46.61 -6.99
CA GLN A 531 -35.51 47.31 -5.74
C GLN A 531 -34.27 48.07 -5.26
N LEU A 532 -34.45 49.33 -4.86
CA LEU A 532 -33.39 50.17 -4.30
C LEU A 532 -33.62 50.37 -2.80
N SER A 533 -32.64 50.01 -1.97
CA SER A 533 -32.71 50.13 -0.51
C SER A 533 -32.07 51.44 -0.04
N GLY A 534 -32.88 52.42 0.37
CA GLY A 534 -32.44 53.73 0.93
C GLY A 534 -33.58 54.73 1.18
N VAL A 535 -33.28 55.92 1.71
CA VAL A 535 -34.25 57.03 1.81
C VAL A 535 -34.15 57.94 0.59
N ALA A 536 -35.27 58.50 0.14
CA ALA A 536 -35.40 59.24 -1.12
C ALA A 536 -34.48 60.49 -1.28
N SER A 537 -33.78 60.93 -0.23
CA SER A 537 -32.95 62.14 -0.19
C SER A 537 -31.47 61.93 -0.48
N ASP A 538 -31.01 60.69 -0.59
CA ASP A 538 -29.58 60.34 -0.41
C ASP A 538 -28.88 59.95 -1.72
N TYR A 539 -29.35 60.48 -2.84
CA TYR A 539 -28.91 60.08 -4.19
C TYR A 539 -28.32 61.27 -4.95
N VAL A 540 -27.03 61.19 -5.31
CA VAL A 540 -26.22 62.27 -5.96
C VAL A 540 -25.50 61.73 -7.20
N LEU A 541 -25.45 62.56 -8.25
CA LEU A 541 -25.66 62.14 -9.62
C LEU A 541 -24.57 62.58 -10.60
N ALA A 542 -23.74 61.67 -11.14
CA ALA A 542 -22.70 61.99 -12.13
C ALA A 542 -22.37 60.87 -13.14
N ALA A 543 -22.28 61.23 -14.43
CA ALA A 543 -21.79 60.36 -15.51
C ALA A 543 -20.40 60.81 -16.00
N SER A 544 -19.46 59.86 -16.15
CA SER A 544 -18.18 60.08 -16.84
C SER A 544 -17.99 59.01 -17.93
N PRO A 545 -17.50 59.37 -19.14
CA PRO A 545 -17.42 58.47 -20.30
C PRO A 545 -16.20 57.53 -20.25
N ILE A 546 -15.90 56.93 -19.10
CA ILE A 546 -14.70 56.10 -18.95
C ILE A 546 -15.05 54.66 -19.33
N GLY A 547 -14.58 54.21 -20.49
CA GLY A 547 -14.17 52.80 -20.66
C GLY A 547 -15.15 51.80 -21.30
N GLY A 548 -15.78 52.12 -22.43
CA GLY A 548 -16.11 51.08 -23.43
C GLY A 548 -17.26 50.09 -23.13
N ILE A 549 -18.11 50.35 -22.14
CA ILE A 549 -19.30 49.51 -21.87
C ILE A 549 -20.46 49.96 -22.77
N SER A 550 -21.13 49.02 -23.45
CA SER A 550 -22.30 49.24 -24.30
C SER A 550 -23.50 48.44 -23.75
N GLY A 551 -24.58 49.15 -23.38
CA GLY A 551 -25.80 48.58 -22.78
C GLY A 551 -26.94 49.61 -22.74
N THR A 552 -28.14 49.18 -22.32
CA THR A 552 -29.30 50.07 -22.08
C THR A 552 -29.36 50.44 -20.60
N ALA A 553 -29.44 51.72 -20.32
CA ALA A 553 -29.54 52.25 -18.96
C ALA A 553 -31.01 52.42 -18.55
N ILE A 554 -31.40 51.91 -17.38
CA ILE A 554 -32.73 52.15 -16.80
C ILE A 554 -32.64 53.38 -15.89
N TYR A 555 -33.47 54.38 -16.17
CA TYR A 555 -33.54 55.65 -15.43
C TYR A 555 -34.89 55.76 -14.71
N LYS A 556 -34.89 56.25 -13.47
CA LYS A 556 -36.11 56.72 -12.80
C LYS A 556 -36.15 58.24 -12.85
N VAL A 557 -37.24 58.79 -13.39
CA VAL A 557 -37.47 60.23 -13.46
C VAL A 557 -38.19 60.69 -12.19
N GLU A 558 -37.50 61.44 -11.33
CA GLU A 558 -37.90 62.81 -11.04
C GLU A 558 -36.76 63.63 -10.41
N VAL A 559 -36.46 64.74 -11.10
CA VAL A 559 -35.66 65.93 -10.79
C VAL A 559 -34.18 65.99 -11.24
N VAL A 560 -33.42 64.90 -11.41
CA VAL A 560 -32.19 64.91 -12.27
C VAL A 560 -31.86 63.46 -12.70
N ASP A 561 -31.27 63.26 -13.89
CA ASP A 561 -31.16 61.95 -14.59
C ASP A 561 -29.89 61.12 -14.21
N GLU A 562 -29.99 60.08 -13.34
CA GLU A 562 -28.86 59.17 -12.94
C GLU A 562 -28.87 57.80 -13.61
N LEU A 563 -27.70 57.26 -13.94
CA LEU A 563 -27.49 55.87 -14.34
C LEU A 563 -27.45 54.96 -13.10
N VAL A 564 -28.46 54.10 -12.92
CA VAL A 564 -28.63 53.24 -11.71
C VAL A 564 -28.31 51.76 -11.98
N GLY A 565 -28.04 51.40 -13.24
CA GLY A 565 -27.65 50.03 -13.63
C GLY A 565 -27.35 49.96 -15.11
N ILE A 566 -26.40 49.10 -15.49
CA ILE A 566 -26.05 48.83 -16.89
C ILE A 566 -26.69 47.50 -17.28
N VAL A 567 -27.73 47.53 -18.10
CA VAL A 567 -28.32 46.30 -18.66
C VAL A 567 -27.61 45.99 -19.99
N LYS A 568 -27.01 44.81 -20.10
CA LYS A 568 -26.42 44.35 -21.36
C LYS A 568 -27.52 43.69 -22.21
N ASP A 569 -27.70 44.18 -23.44
CA ASP A 569 -28.44 43.52 -24.54
C ASP A 569 -29.99 43.51 -24.53
N VAL A 570 -30.64 44.68 -24.41
CA VAL A 570 -32.10 44.77 -24.69
C VAL A 570 -32.36 45.25 -26.12
N SER A 571 -32.39 44.32 -27.08
CA SER A 571 -32.92 44.62 -28.43
C SER A 571 -34.46 44.68 -28.39
N GLY A 572 -35.04 45.87 -28.13
CA GLY A 572 -36.50 46.04 -28.14
C GLY A 572 -37.10 47.08 -27.20
N LEU A 573 -36.29 47.83 -26.44
CA LEU A 573 -36.79 48.86 -25.52
C LEU A 573 -37.34 50.06 -26.31
N ASN A 574 -38.64 50.04 -26.57
CA ASN A 574 -39.38 51.13 -27.21
C ASN A 574 -40.05 51.97 -26.11
N LEU A 575 -39.37 53.04 -25.67
CA LEU A 575 -39.88 53.98 -24.67
C LEU A 575 -40.89 54.93 -25.34
N THR A 576 -42.14 54.50 -25.43
CA THR A 576 -43.27 55.39 -25.75
C THR A 576 -44.15 55.53 -24.51
N ASP A 577 -44.19 56.76 -24.00
CA ASP A 577 -45.07 57.29 -22.95
C ASP A 577 -44.48 57.34 -21.53
N SER A 578 -44.16 58.57 -21.13
CA SER A 578 -43.81 58.98 -19.77
C SER A 578 -45.04 58.85 -18.88
N TYR A 579 -45.05 57.92 -17.92
CA TYR A 579 -45.65 57.97 -16.57
C TYR A 579 -45.68 56.53 -16.01
N PHE A 580 -45.07 56.28 -14.84
CA PHE A 580 -45.42 55.12 -14.01
C PHE A 580 -45.66 55.54 -12.55
N GLN A 581 -46.74 54.99 -12.00
CA GLN A 581 -47.27 55.13 -10.65
C GLN A 581 -46.90 53.87 -9.86
N PHE A 582 -46.30 54.02 -8.68
CA PHE A 582 -46.03 52.90 -7.76
C PHE A 582 -47.26 52.65 -6.86
N ILE A 583 -47.58 51.38 -6.56
CA ILE A 583 -48.53 51.01 -5.49
C ILE A 583 -47.83 51.19 -4.14
#